data_AF-A0A6I5RQ86-F1
#
_entry.id   AF-A0A6I5RQ86-F1
#
_cell.length_a   1.000
_cell.length_b   1.000
_cell.length_c   1.000
_cell.angle_alpha   90.00
_cell.angle_beta   90.00
_cell.angle_gamma   90.00
#
_symmetry.space_group_name_H-M   'P 1'
#
loop_
_entity.id
_entity.type
_entity.pdbx_description
1 polymer ?
#
loop_
_entity_poly.entity_id
_entity_poly.type
_entity_poly.pdbx_seq_one_letter_code
_entity_poly.pdbx_strand_id
1 'polypeptide(L)'
;MKAAHPEAVAATRENPGEILRQARENRGWSQAEVAHKLNLTVSSLNNLEAGAFDKLPGHTFARGYIRAYAKLLDMDQAALVQAFDQCTGTHAQGSDVHALGRIEEPVRLSHNILRGVSLVLLLAVVGGGYFWWQDQSRQRGKDLTTIAMEHVEVESADGTTQIHPLDEPEDQAVDASQQPQSTDLSLDQAQPAEEAPAPASEPAPAVAPAAPVAVTPAK
;
A
#
# COMPACT_ATOMS: atom_id res chain seq x y z
N MET A 1 -56.22 -25.95 24.19
CA MET A 1 -55.78 -25.02 25.25
C MET A 1 -54.59 -24.25 24.67
N LYS A 2 -54.83 -23.17 23.91
CA LYS A 2 -54.96 -21.77 24.34
C LYS A 2 -53.75 -21.23 25.14
N ALA A 3 -52.87 -20.59 24.37
CA ALA A 3 -52.01 -19.43 24.70
C ALA A 3 -51.06 -19.49 25.91
N ALA A 4 -49.76 -19.36 25.63
CA ALA A 4 -48.78 -18.76 26.52
C ALA A 4 -48.40 -17.38 25.94
N HIS A 5 -48.88 -16.30 26.57
CA HIS A 5 -48.46 -14.92 26.27
C HIS A 5 -47.33 -14.51 27.22
N PRO A 6 -46.11 -14.21 26.76
CA PRO A 6 -45.05 -13.64 27.58
C PRO A 6 -45.16 -12.11 27.68
N GLU A 7 -46.31 -11.59 28.13
CA GLU A 7 -46.63 -10.15 28.00
C GLU A 7 -46.13 -9.25 29.15
N ALA A 8 -45.79 -9.82 30.32
CA ALA A 8 -45.80 -9.06 31.58
C ALA A 8 -44.46 -8.48 32.09
N VAL A 9 -43.31 -8.73 31.44
CA VAL A 9 -41.98 -8.37 32.01
C VAL A 9 -41.34 -7.12 31.37
N ALA A 10 -41.86 -6.64 30.24
CA ALA A 10 -41.27 -5.50 29.52
C ALA A 10 -41.59 -4.11 30.11
N ALA A 11 -42.57 -4.00 31.01
CA ALA A 11 -43.22 -2.73 31.38
C ALA A 11 -42.41 -1.78 32.29
N THR A 12 -41.19 -2.13 32.71
CA THR A 12 -40.35 -1.32 33.61
C THR A 12 -39.03 -0.84 32.98
N ARG A 13 -38.82 -1.12 31.68
CA ARG A 13 -37.76 -0.50 30.87
C ARG A 13 -38.39 0.51 29.93
N GLU A 14 -37.78 1.69 29.79
CA GLU A 14 -38.27 2.75 28.90
C GLU A 14 -38.38 2.22 27.47
N ASN A 15 -39.60 2.10 26.96
CA ASN A 15 -39.81 1.52 25.64
C ASN A 15 -39.42 2.53 24.55
N PRO A 16 -38.47 2.21 23.64
CA PRO A 16 -38.04 3.14 22.60
C PRO A 16 -39.16 3.49 21.60
N GLY A 17 -40.15 2.61 21.44
CA GLY A 17 -41.36 2.86 20.65
C GLY A 17 -42.21 3.99 21.23
N GLU A 18 -42.35 4.03 22.55
CA GLU A 18 -43.09 5.07 23.27
C GLU A 18 -42.40 6.44 23.15
N ILE A 19 -41.06 6.48 23.26
CA ILE A 19 -40.26 7.68 23.08
C ILE A 19 -40.43 8.24 21.64
N LEU A 20 -40.38 7.36 20.63
CA LEU A 20 -40.62 7.72 19.23
C LEU A 20 -42.05 8.21 19.00
N ARG A 21 -43.06 7.59 19.62
CA ARG A 21 -44.47 8.01 19.58
C ARG A 21 -44.65 9.43 20.09
N GLN A 22 -44.12 9.73 21.29
CA GLN A 22 -44.20 11.05 21.89
C GLN A 22 -43.49 12.11 21.03
N ALA A 23 -42.31 11.77 20.48
CA ALA A 23 -41.60 12.66 19.58
C ALA A 23 -42.35 12.95 18.26
N ARG A 24 -43.08 11.96 17.70
CA ARG A 24 -44.00 12.16 16.56
C ARG A 24 -45.16 13.09 16.93
N GLU A 25 -45.78 12.86 18.08
CA GLU A 25 -46.95 13.62 18.54
C GLU A 25 -46.58 15.08 18.87
N ASN A 26 -45.40 15.31 19.46
CA ASN A 26 -44.83 16.64 19.67
C ASN A 26 -44.55 17.40 18.34
N ARG A 27 -44.30 16.69 17.23
CA ARG A 27 -44.19 17.29 15.88
C ARG A 27 -45.55 17.40 15.16
N GLY A 28 -46.65 16.94 15.76
CA GLY A 28 -47.99 16.96 15.17
C GLY A 28 -48.17 16.05 13.96
N TRP A 29 -47.28 15.06 13.75
CA TRP A 29 -47.32 14.20 12.56
C TRP A 29 -48.26 13.01 12.75
N SER A 30 -49.06 12.70 11.72
CA SER A 30 -49.91 11.51 11.74
C SER A 30 -49.09 10.22 11.57
N GLN A 31 -49.62 9.11 12.09
CA GLN A 31 -48.99 7.79 11.98
C GLN A 31 -48.85 7.36 10.49
N ALA A 32 -49.80 7.78 9.64
CA ALA A 32 -49.80 7.48 8.21
C ALA A 32 -48.71 8.26 7.43
N GLU A 33 -48.51 9.56 7.74
CA GLU A 33 -47.43 10.36 7.13
C GLU A 33 -46.05 9.79 7.46
N VAL A 34 -45.82 9.42 8.71
CA VAL A 34 -44.54 8.83 9.13
C VAL A 34 -44.33 7.45 8.49
N ALA A 35 -45.36 6.60 8.48
CA ALA A 35 -45.29 5.32 7.80
C ALA A 35 -44.92 5.47 6.32
N HIS A 36 -45.52 6.44 5.61
CA HIS A 36 -45.17 6.77 4.23
C HIS A 36 -43.72 7.26 4.10
N LYS A 37 -43.26 8.19 4.95
CA LYS A 37 -41.88 8.73 4.93
C LYS A 37 -40.80 7.67 5.23
N LEU A 38 -41.14 6.63 5.97
CA LEU A 38 -40.24 5.52 6.32
C LEU A 38 -40.40 4.29 5.40
N ASN A 39 -41.29 4.34 4.41
CA ASN A 39 -41.68 3.20 3.57
C ASN A 39 -42.14 1.97 4.39
N LEU A 40 -42.86 2.20 5.48
CA LEU A 40 -43.41 1.18 6.37
C LEU A 40 -44.93 1.08 6.22
N THR A 41 -45.49 -0.07 6.58
CA THR A 41 -46.96 -0.16 6.76
C THR A 41 -47.35 0.54 8.06
N VAL A 42 -48.56 1.11 8.11
CA VAL A 42 -49.10 1.72 9.35
C VAL A 42 -49.16 0.69 10.49
N SER A 43 -49.46 -0.58 10.18
CA SER A 43 -49.42 -1.69 11.15
C SER A 43 -48.02 -1.92 11.72
N SER A 44 -46.99 -1.92 10.87
CA SER A 44 -45.59 -2.05 11.31
C SER A 44 -45.18 -0.88 12.21
N LEU A 45 -45.54 0.36 11.86
CA LEU A 45 -45.24 1.52 12.69
C LEU A 45 -46.01 1.49 14.03
N ASN A 46 -47.27 1.06 14.01
CA ASN A 46 -48.10 0.91 15.20
C ASN A 46 -47.52 -0.14 16.17
N ASN A 47 -47.13 -1.31 15.67
CA ASN A 47 -46.45 -2.33 16.46
C ASN A 47 -45.09 -1.84 17.00
N LEU A 48 -44.38 -0.98 16.25
CA LEU A 48 -43.13 -0.37 16.68
C LEU A 48 -43.35 0.61 17.84
N GLU A 49 -44.32 1.53 17.71
CA GLU A 49 -44.68 2.50 18.74
C GLU A 49 -45.25 1.84 20.00
N ALA A 50 -46.04 0.76 19.84
CA ALA A 50 -46.59 -0.03 20.94
C ALA A 50 -45.57 -1.00 21.59
N GLY A 51 -44.31 -1.03 21.13
CA GLY A 51 -43.29 -1.93 21.66
C GLY A 51 -43.50 -3.42 21.36
N ALA A 52 -44.45 -3.76 20.48
CA ALA A 52 -44.82 -5.13 20.12
C ALA A 52 -43.86 -5.72 19.07
N PHE A 53 -42.57 -5.77 19.42
CA PHE A 53 -41.49 -6.13 18.50
C PHE A 53 -41.61 -7.56 17.95
N ASP A 54 -42.27 -8.47 18.67
CA ASP A 54 -42.55 -9.85 18.24
C ASP A 54 -43.49 -9.94 17.01
N LYS A 55 -44.23 -8.86 16.71
CA LYS A 55 -45.11 -8.76 15.53
C LYS A 55 -44.40 -8.21 14.30
N LEU A 56 -43.13 -7.82 14.41
CA LEU A 56 -42.31 -7.35 13.30
C LEU A 56 -41.59 -8.54 12.63
N PRO A 57 -41.06 -8.40 11.39
CA PRO A 57 -40.35 -9.47 10.69
C PRO A 57 -39.05 -9.98 11.35
N GLY A 58 -38.68 -9.45 12.53
CA GLY A 58 -37.50 -9.83 13.30
C GLY A 58 -36.81 -8.62 13.95
N HIS A 59 -36.02 -8.87 15.00
CA HIS A 59 -35.33 -7.81 15.75
C HIS A 59 -34.33 -7.01 14.90
N THR A 60 -33.71 -7.62 13.88
CA THR A 60 -32.82 -6.93 12.93
C THR A 60 -33.55 -5.87 12.12
N PHE A 61 -34.76 -6.17 11.65
CA PHE A 61 -35.63 -5.21 10.96
C PHE A 61 -36.14 -4.14 11.92
N ALA A 62 -36.61 -4.53 13.12
CA ALA A 62 -37.06 -3.59 14.15
C ALA A 62 -35.97 -2.56 14.50
N ARG A 63 -34.73 -3.00 14.71
CA ARG A 63 -33.55 -2.15 14.93
C ARG A 63 -33.29 -1.18 13.78
N GLY A 64 -33.49 -1.63 12.54
CA GLY A 64 -33.44 -0.80 11.34
C GLY A 64 -34.55 0.27 11.32
N TYR A 65 -35.78 -0.10 11.67
CA TYR A 65 -36.92 0.82 11.72
C TYR A 65 -36.75 1.88 12.80
N ILE A 66 -36.28 1.52 14.00
CA ILE A 66 -35.95 2.45 15.09
C ILE A 66 -34.89 3.46 14.64
N ARG A 67 -33.81 2.99 13.99
CA ARG A 67 -32.78 3.88 13.44
C ARG A 67 -33.33 4.85 12.39
N ALA A 68 -34.15 4.35 11.46
CA ALA A 68 -34.75 5.18 10.41
C ALA A 68 -35.73 6.22 10.99
N TYR A 69 -36.52 5.85 11.98
CA TYR A 69 -37.48 6.72 12.66
C TYR A 69 -36.77 7.79 13.51
N ALA A 70 -35.78 7.40 14.31
CA ALA A 70 -34.92 8.32 15.05
C ALA A 70 -34.26 9.35 14.12
N LYS A 71 -33.74 8.89 12.97
CA LYS A 71 -33.17 9.78 11.94
C LYS A 71 -34.20 10.76 11.36
N LEU A 72 -35.44 10.32 11.13
CA LEU A 72 -36.53 11.18 10.61
C LEU A 72 -37.00 12.23 11.65
N LEU A 73 -36.81 11.94 12.93
CA LEU A 73 -37.13 12.82 14.06
C LEU A 73 -35.92 13.61 14.59
N ASP A 74 -34.77 13.54 13.91
CA ASP A 74 -33.51 14.21 14.29
C ASP A 74 -33.02 13.84 15.72
N MET A 75 -33.34 12.62 16.16
CA MET A 75 -33.02 12.08 17.50
C MET A 75 -31.74 11.22 17.47
N ASP A 76 -31.16 10.97 18.65
CA ASP A 76 -30.02 10.05 18.76
C ASP A 76 -30.43 8.61 18.44
N GLN A 77 -29.94 8.14 17.29
CA GLN A 77 -30.10 6.78 16.79
C GLN A 77 -29.39 5.75 17.68
N ALA A 78 -28.28 6.11 18.33
CA ALA A 78 -27.50 5.19 19.15
C ALA A 78 -28.23 4.89 20.47
N ALA A 79 -28.64 5.92 21.21
CA ALA A 79 -29.43 5.76 22.44
C ALA A 79 -30.72 4.96 22.23
N LEU A 80 -31.51 5.26 21.20
CA LEU A 80 -32.77 4.55 20.92
C LEU A 80 -32.56 3.08 20.52
N VAL A 81 -31.51 2.78 19.75
CA VAL A 81 -31.13 1.40 19.43
C VAL A 81 -30.61 0.66 20.68
N GLN A 82 -29.87 1.34 21.56
CA GLN A 82 -29.40 0.75 22.82
C GLN A 82 -30.55 0.49 23.80
N ALA A 83 -31.57 1.35 23.85
CA ALA A 83 -32.80 1.11 24.61
C ALA A 83 -33.57 -0.10 24.06
N PHE A 84 -33.65 -0.24 22.73
CA PHE A 84 -34.22 -1.44 22.09
C PHE A 84 -33.46 -2.71 22.46
N ASP A 85 -32.14 -2.74 22.26
CA ASP A 85 -31.27 -3.89 22.54
C ASP A 85 -31.34 -4.31 24.05
N GLN A 86 -31.67 -3.36 24.95
CA GLN A 86 -31.95 -3.61 26.38
C GLN A 86 -33.39 -4.11 26.67
N CYS A 87 -34.40 -3.63 25.94
CA CYS A 87 -35.79 -4.07 26.08
C CYS A 87 -35.98 -5.51 25.59
N THR A 88 -35.41 -5.85 24.43
CA THR A 88 -35.53 -7.18 23.80
C THR A 88 -34.47 -8.18 24.25
N GLY A 89 -33.45 -7.71 24.99
CA GLY A 89 -32.29 -8.53 25.38
C GLY A 89 -31.35 -8.86 24.22
N THR A 90 -31.60 -8.36 23.00
CA THR A 90 -30.80 -8.65 21.82
C THR A 90 -29.54 -7.78 21.76
N HIS A 91 -28.49 -8.16 22.48
CA HIS A 91 -27.18 -7.54 22.33
C HIS A 91 -26.52 -7.93 21.00
N ALA A 92 -26.52 -7.02 20.03
CA ALA A 92 -25.93 -7.23 18.71
C ALA A 92 -24.38 -7.13 18.67
N GLN A 93 -23.69 -7.21 19.82
CA GLN A 93 -22.23 -7.07 19.96
C GLN A 93 -21.44 -8.38 19.69
N GLY A 94 -22.05 -9.36 19.02
CA GLY A 94 -21.49 -10.71 18.90
C GLY A 94 -21.90 -11.46 17.64
N SER A 95 -22.26 -10.74 16.57
CA SER A 95 -22.54 -11.36 15.27
C SER A 95 -21.88 -10.56 14.15
N ASP A 96 -20.58 -10.84 13.96
CA ASP A 96 -19.85 -10.53 12.73
C ASP A 96 -20.40 -11.36 11.56
N VAL A 97 -21.64 -11.05 11.16
CA VAL A 97 -22.15 -11.49 9.86
C VAL A 97 -21.30 -10.82 8.79
N HIS A 98 -20.41 -11.63 8.19
CA HIS A 98 -19.64 -11.25 7.02
C HIS A 98 -20.55 -10.53 6.03
N ALA A 99 -20.27 -9.24 5.83
CA ALA A 99 -21.05 -8.40 4.93
C ALA A 99 -20.73 -8.76 3.48
N LEU A 100 -21.35 -9.84 2.98
CA LEU A 100 -21.35 -10.17 1.56
C LEU A 100 -21.93 -8.98 0.79
N GLY A 101 -21.06 -8.28 0.04
CA GLY A 101 -21.45 -7.26 -0.90
C GLY A 101 -22.05 -5.97 -0.31
N ARG A 102 -21.42 -5.37 0.72
CA ARG A 102 -21.65 -3.93 0.94
C ARG A 102 -20.92 -3.15 -0.16
N ILE A 103 -21.70 -2.59 -1.07
CA ILE A 103 -21.29 -1.56 -2.04
C ILE A 103 -20.39 -0.55 -1.31
N GLU A 104 -19.20 -0.29 -1.85
CA GLU A 104 -18.20 0.58 -1.24
C GLU A 104 -18.82 1.93 -0.88
N GLU A 105 -18.93 2.21 0.42
CA GLU A 105 -19.09 3.58 0.88
C GLU A 105 -17.87 4.36 0.39
N PRO A 106 -18.03 5.54 -0.25
CA PRO A 106 -16.89 6.31 -0.73
C PRO A 106 -16.01 6.66 0.46
N VAL A 107 -14.89 5.94 0.59
CA VAL A 107 -14.03 5.96 1.76
C VAL A 107 -13.66 7.41 2.03
N ARG A 108 -14.12 7.92 3.18
CA ARG A 108 -13.75 9.25 3.68
C ARG A 108 -12.30 9.16 4.11
N LEU A 109 -11.38 9.13 3.13
CA LEU A 109 -9.97 8.86 3.34
C LEU A 109 -9.44 9.94 4.28
N SER A 110 -9.28 9.58 5.54
CA SER A 110 -9.06 10.58 6.58
C SER A 110 -7.75 11.28 6.33
N HIS A 111 -7.71 12.59 6.60
CA HIS A 111 -6.55 13.43 6.33
C HIS A 111 -5.27 12.89 7.02
N ASN A 112 -5.44 12.11 8.09
CA ASN A 112 -4.40 11.38 8.82
C ASN A 112 -3.73 10.27 7.98
N ILE A 113 -4.48 9.54 7.14
CA ILE A 113 -3.93 8.50 6.25
C ILE A 113 -3.05 9.17 5.18
N LEU A 114 -3.51 10.26 4.58
CA LEU A 114 -2.75 11.02 3.60
C LEU A 114 -1.46 11.60 4.20
N ARG A 115 -1.52 12.11 5.44
CA ARG A 115 -0.32 12.53 6.21
C ARG A 115 0.63 11.36 6.48
N GLY A 116 0.10 10.18 6.82
CA GLY A 116 0.90 8.96 7.04
C GLY A 116 1.66 8.53 5.78
N VAL A 117 0.98 8.44 4.64
CA VAL A 117 1.60 8.11 3.34
C VAL A 117 2.62 9.17 2.93
N SER A 118 2.30 10.45 3.11
CA SER A 118 3.22 11.57 2.84
C SER A 118 4.48 11.51 3.71
N LEU A 119 4.35 11.16 4.99
CA LEU A 119 5.49 10.99 5.91
C LEU A 119 6.38 9.82 5.48
N VAL A 120 5.79 8.67 5.14
CA VAL A 120 6.54 7.49 4.68
C VAL A 120 7.27 7.77 3.36
N LEU A 121 6.61 8.44 2.41
CA LEU A 121 7.23 8.86 1.15
C LEU A 121 8.42 9.80 1.37
N LEU A 122 8.26 10.78 2.26
CA LEU A 122 9.33 11.73 2.62
C LEU A 122 10.51 11.00 3.27
N LEU A 123 10.26 10.08 4.20
CA LEU A 123 11.31 9.27 4.84
C LEU A 123 12.03 8.37 3.82
N ALA A 124 11.32 7.81 2.84
CA ALA A 124 11.93 7.02 1.77
C ALA A 124 12.86 7.86 0.88
N VAL A 125 12.46 9.09 0.51
CA VAL A 125 13.28 10.00 -0.29
C VAL A 125 14.52 10.46 0.49
N VAL A 126 14.35 10.85 1.77
CA VAL A 126 15.48 11.27 2.63
C VAL A 126 16.45 10.11 2.88
N GLY A 127 15.93 8.91 3.19
CA GLY A 127 16.73 7.72 3.41
C GLY A 127 17.48 7.26 2.15
N GLY A 128 16.80 7.25 1.00
CA GLY A 128 17.42 6.93 -0.29
C GLY A 128 18.50 7.94 -0.69
N GLY A 129 18.24 9.24 -0.51
CA GLY A 129 19.22 10.29 -0.75
C GLY A 129 20.44 10.20 0.17
N TYR A 130 20.24 9.89 1.45
CA TYR A 130 21.33 9.65 2.41
C TYR A 130 22.16 8.43 2.02
N PHE A 131 21.52 7.32 1.64
CA PHE A 131 22.22 6.10 1.22
C PHE A 131 23.03 6.32 -0.07
N TRP A 132 22.44 6.99 -1.07
CA TRP A 132 23.15 7.33 -2.31
C TRP A 132 24.33 8.28 -2.08
N TRP A 133 24.15 9.30 -1.22
CA TRP A 133 25.25 10.19 -0.84
C TRP A 133 26.34 9.46 -0.05
N GLN A 134 25.97 8.54 0.85
CA GLN A 134 26.93 7.71 1.59
C GLN A 134 27.73 6.80 0.66
N ASP A 135 27.08 6.15 -0.31
CA ASP A 135 27.75 5.30 -1.30
C ASP A 135 28.69 6.11 -2.19
N GLN A 136 28.22 7.22 -2.77
CA GLN A 136 29.06 8.13 -3.56
C GLN A 136 30.25 8.69 -2.75
N SER A 137 30.10 8.85 -1.43
CA SER A 137 31.18 9.28 -0.53
C SER A 137 32.19 8.16 -0.25
N ARG A 138 31.73 6.89 -0.18
CA ARG A 138 32.61 5.70 -0.09
C ARG A 138 33.36 5.43 -1.39
N GLN A 139 32.76 5.70 -2.54
CA GLN A 139 33.42 5.60 -3.84
C GLN A 139 34.47 6.70 -4.03
N ARG A 140 34.15 7.97 -3.68
CA ARG A 140 35.12 9.09 -3.78
C ARG A 140 36.41 8.88 -3.00
N GLY A 141 36.35 8.21 -1.83
CA GLY A 141 37.54 7.86 -1.06
C GLY A 141 38.42 6.81 -1.73
N LYS A 142 37.84 5.93 -2.54
CA LYS A 142 38.58 4.94 -3.33
C LYS A 142 39.27 5.60 -4.52
N ASP A 143 38.56 6.39 -5.33
CA ASP A 143 39.15 7.08 -6.50
C ASP A 143 40.36 7.93 -6.10
N LEU A 144 40.27 8.67 -4.98
CA LEU A 144 41.36 9.52 -4.51
C LEU A 144 42.56 8.71 -3.98
N THR A 145 42.33 7.48 -3.52
CA THR A 145 43.39 6.53 -3.12
C THR A 145 44.00 5.86 -4.34
N THR A 146 43.21 5.52 -5.36
CA THR A 146 43.68 4.97 -6.65
C THR A 146 44.55 5.99 -7.39
N ILE A 147 44.08 7.24 -7.54
CA ILE A 147 44.84 8.32 -8.19
C ILE A 147 46.15 8.60 -7.46
N ALA A 148 46.17 8.53 -6.12
CA ALA A 148 47.39 8.67 -5.32
C ALA A 148 48.38 7.50 -5.48
N MET A 149 47.94 6.38 -6.07
CA MET A 149 48.75 5.19 -6.35
C MET A 149 49.12 5.06 -7.84
N GLU A 150 48.53 5.88 -8.71
CA GLU A 150 48.67 5.79 -10.18
C GLU A 150 49.69 6.79 -10.77
N HIS A 151 50.04 7.87 -10.05
CA HIS A 151 50.89 8.93 -10.62
C HIS A 151 52.30 9.02 -10.00
N VAL A 152 53.22 8.23 -10.58
CA VAL A 152 54.66 8.56 -10.62
C VAL A 152 55.11 8.43 -12.08
N GLU A 153 54.78 9.43 -12.89
CA GLU A 153 55.29 9.57 -14.24
C GLU A 153 56.54 10.46 -14.22
N VAL A 154 57.70 9.90 -14.58
CA VAL A 154 58.92 10.68 -14.86
C VAL A 154 59.00 10.89 -16.37
N GLU A 155 58.53 12.04 -16.82
CA GLU A 155 58.54 12.41 -18.24
C GLU A 155 59.99 12.54 -18.76
N SER A 156 60.44 11.52 -19.50
CA SER A 156 61.71 11.54 -20.20
C SER A 156 61.55 12.26 -21.53
N ALA A 157 62.45 13.22 -21.82
CA ALA A 157 62.30 14.19 -22.91
C ALA A 157 62.52 13.65 -24.33
N ASP A 158 62.32 12.35 -24.57
CA ASP A 158 62.45 11.70 -25.87
C ASP A 158 61.24 10.78 -26.08
N GLY A 159 60.26 11.24 -26.86
CA GLY A 159 58.86 10.80 -26.81
C GLY A 159 58.59 9.41 -27.38
N THR A 160 59.04 8.35 -26.71
CA THR A 160 58.72 6.95 -27.01
C THR A 160 58.36 6.20 -25.73
N THR A 161 57.07 5.96 -25.52
CA THR A 161 56.56 5.17 -24.39
C THR A 161 56.86 3.68 -24.59
N GLN A 162 57.94 3.18 -23.99
CA GLN A 162 58.09 1.73 -23.77
C GLN A 162 57.43 1.35 -22.44
N ILE A 163 56.38 0.56 -22.52
CA ILE A 163 55.70 0.00 -21.34
C ILE A 163 56.46 -1.28 -20.95
N HIS A 164 57.26 -1.23 -19.89
CA HIS A 164 57.89 -2.43 -19.32
C HIS A 164 57.04 -2.91 -18.14
N PRO A 165 56.38 -4.09 -18.21
CA PRO A 165 55.76 -4.70 -17.05
C PRO A 165 56.86 -5.07 -16.04
N LEU A 166 56.83 -4.50 -14.84
CA LEU A 166 57.65 -4.97 -13.72
C LEU A 166 56.91 -6.12 -13.01
N ASP A 167 56.88 -7.29 -13.67
CA ASP A 167 56.79 -8.58 -12.99
C ASP A 167 58.21 -9.16 -12.89
N GLU A 168 59.03 -8.54 -12.06
CA GLU A 168 60.35 -9.08 -11.68
C GLU A 168 60.30 -9.45 -10.18
N PRO A 169 60.15 -10.73 -9.82
CA PRO A 169 60.26 -11.15 -8.42
C PRO A 169 61.71 -10.97 -7.97
N GLU A 170 61.91 -10.20 -6.89
CA GLU A 170 63.20 -9.70 -6.39
C GLU A 170 64.18 -10.77 -5.87
N ASP A 171 63.92 -12.06 -6.12
CA ASP A 171 64.63 -13.22 -5.55
C ASP A 171 65.71 -13.86 -6.46
N GLN A 172 65.88 -13.44 -7.72
CA GLN A 172 66.88 -14.05 -8.63
C GLN A 172 68.24 -13.34 -8.69
N ALA A 173 68.40 -12.20 -8.03
CA ALA A 173 69.68 -11.46 -8.01
C ALA A 173 70.75 -12.09 -7.10
N VAL A 174 70.41 -13.07 -6.25
CA VAL A 174 71.35 -13.73 -5.33
C VAL A 174 72.08 -14.95 -5.92
N ASP A 175 71.53 -15.62 -6.95
CA ASP A 175 72.13 -16.83 -7.54
C ASP A 175 73.17 -16.55 -8.66
N ALA A 176 73.15 -15.36 -9.28
CA ALA A 176 74.01 -15.05 -10.43
C ALA A 176 75.49 -14.74 -10.06
N SER A 177 75.86 -14.75 -8.78
CA SER A 177 77.17 -14.27 -8.30
C SER A 177 78.24 -15.36 -8.06
N GLN A 178 77.93 -16.65 -8.27
CA GLN A 178 78.87 -17.77 -7.97
C GLN A 178 78.87 -18.88 -9.06
N GLN A 179 79.59 -18.64 -10.16
CA GLN A 179 80.03 -19.69 -11.11
C GLN A 179 81.15 -20.58 -10.49
N PRO A 180 81.53 -21.76 -11.07
CA PRO A 180 81.09 -22.42 -12.31
C PRO A 180 80.79 -23.95 -12.18
N GLN A 181 80.64 -24.63 -13.34
CA GLN A 181 80.53 -26.09 -13.59
C GLN A 181 79.10 -26.67 -13.43
N SER A 182 78.57 -27.53 -14.32
CA SER A 182 79.15 -28.22 -15.49
C SER A 182 78.12 -28.46 -16.61
N THR A 183 78.63 -28.88 -17.79
CA THR A 183 77.95 -29.67 -18.84
C THR A 183 76.91 -30.69 -18.29
N ASP A 184 75.85 -31.09 -19.02
CA ASP A 184 75.83 -31.36 -20.47
C ASP A 184 74.40 -31.41 -21.09
N LEU A 185 74.36 -31.41 -22.43
CA LEU A 185 73.34 -31.90 -23.37
C LEU A 185 71.92 -32.27 -22.86
N SER A 186 70.91 -31.61 -23.44
CA SER A 186 69.82 -32.36 -24.11
C SER A 186 69.13 -31.52 -25.20
N LEU A 187 69.04 -32.08 -26.41
CA LEU A 187 68.36 -31.52 -27.59
C LEU A 187 66.97 -32.15 -27.74
N ASP A 188 65.92 -31.33 -27.82
CA ASP A 188 64.77 -31.50 -28.73
C ASP A 188 63.95 -30.18 -28.67
N GLN A 189 63.70 -29.42 -29.75
CA GLN A 189 62.89 -29.74 -30.95
C GLN A 189 61.39 -29.91 -30.60
N ALA A 190 60.42 -29.18 -31.19
CA ALA A 190 60.49 -27.95 -32.00
C ALA A 190 59.13 -27.19 -31.93
N GLN A 191 59.21 -25.88 -32.21
CA GLN A 191 58.31 -25.03 -33.00
C GLN A 191 57.12 -25.66 -33.78
N PRO A 192 56.17 -24.86 -34.33
CA PRO A 192 55.64 -23.56 -33.84
C PRO A 192 54.13 -23.31 -34.18
N ALA A 193 53.61 -22.13 -33.80
CA ALA A 193 52.62 -21.32 -34.57
C ALA A 193 51.26 -21.97 -34.93
N GLU A 194 50.26 -21.33 -35.54
CA GLU A 194 49.85 -19.92 -35.77
C GLU A 194 48.29 -19.98 -35.61
N GLU A 195 47.50 -18.94 -35.39
CA GLU A 195 47.20 -17.84 -36.30
C GLU A 195 46.10 -16.98 -35.63
N ALA A 196 46.16 -15.66 -35.76
CA ALA A 196 45.07 -14.72 -35.44
C ALA A 196 44.56 -14.12 -36.78
N PRO A 197 43.74 -13.06 -36.84
CA PRO A 197 42.83 -12.44 -35.87
C PRO A 197 41.41 -12.24 -36.47
N ALA A 198 40.57 -11.43 -35.82
CA ALA A 198 39.86 -10.26 -36.40
C ALA A 198 38.39 -10.12 -35.93
N PRO A 199 38.02 -8.98 -35.31
CA PRO A 199 36.64 -8.66 -34.94
C PRO A 199 35.93 -7.81 -36.01
N ALA A 200 34.60 -7.84 -36.02
CA ALA A 200 33.77 -6.76 -36.58
C ALA A 200 32.38 -6.73 -35.93
N SER A 201 32.05 -5.63 -35.27
CA SER A 201 30.70 -5.28 -34.84
C SER A 201 30.60 -3.78 -34.77
N GLU A 202 29.71 -3.17 -35.56
CA GLU A 202 29.10 -1.82 -35.44
C GLU A 202 28.47 -1.40 -36.80
N PRO A 203 27.64 -0.33 -36.91
CA PRO A 203 26.78 0.27 -35.88
C PRO A 203 25.35 0.70 -36.36
N ALA A 204 24.39 0.60 -35.44
CA ALA A 204 23.40 1.67 -35.10
C ALA A 204 22.42 2.21 -36.22
N PRO A 205 21.76 3.39 -36.08
CA PRO A 205 20.32 3.41 -35.69
C PRO A 205 19.39 4.40 -36.45
N ALA A 206 18.06 4.28 -36.26
CA ALA A 206 17.06 5.39 -36.31
C ALA A 206 15.68 4.82 -35.87
N VAL A 207 14.97 5.29 -34.83
CA VAL A 207 14.48 6.65 -34.48
C VAL A 207 13.32 7.12 -35.39
N ALA A 208 12.09 6.95 -34.87
CA ALA A 208 10.88 7.71 -35.21
C ALA A 208 10.86 9.02 -34.37
N PRO A 209 9.78 9.85 -34.30
CA PRO A 209 8.55 9.95 -35.09
C PRO A 209 8.28 11.39 -35.61
N ALA A 210 7.13 11.66 -36.26
CA ALA A 210 6.34 12.92 -36.10
C ALA A 210 5.02 12.92 -36.88
N ALA A 211 3.93 13.35 -36.21
CA ALA A 211 2.71 13.92 -36.83
C ALA A 211 2.89 15.47 -36.93
N PRO A 212 1.91 16.37 -37.24
CA PRO A 212 0.44 16.26 -37.45
C PRO A 212 0.08 16.48 -38.95
N VAL A 213 -1.06 17.00 -39.46
CA VAL A 213 -2.22 17.77 -38.95
C VAL A 213 -3.52 17.43 -39.71
N ALA A 214 -4.66 17.82 -39.16
CA ALA A 214 -6.00 17.64 -39.73
C ALA A 214 -6.38 18.64 -40.84
N VAL A 215 -7.27 18.21 -41.76
CA VAL A 215 -8.20 19.10 -42.50
C VAL A 215 -9.56 18.41 -42.68
N THR A 216 -10.60 19.01 -42.10
CA THR A 216 -12.03 18.92 -42.49
C THR A 216 -12.42 20.27 -43.15
N PRO A 217 -13.57 20.47 -43.83
CA PRO A 217 -14.79 19.64 -43.85
C PRO A 217 -15.53 19.53 -45.23
N ALA A 218 -16.75 18.96 -45.17
CA ALA A 218 -17.93 19.28 -45.99
C ALA A 218 -18.00 18.89 -47.49
N LYS A 219 -18.83 17.86 -47.77
CA LYS A 219 -20.20 18.07 -48.26
C LYS A 219 -21.09 16.87 -47.91
#